data_AF-A0ABD5VPY9-F1
#
_entry.id   AF-A0ABD5VPY9-F1
#
_cell.length_a   1.000
_cell.length_b   1.000
_cell.length_c   1.000
_cell.angle_alpha   90.00
_cell.angle_beta   90.00
_cell.angle_gamma   90.00
#
_symmetry.space_group_name_H-M   'P 1'
#
loop_
_entity.id
_entity.type
_entity.pdbx_description
1 polymer ?
#
loop_
_entity_poly.entity_id
_entity_poly.type
_entity_poly.pdbx_seq_one_letter_code
_entity_poly.pdbx_strand_id
1 'polypeptide(L)' 'MVSSRTVTAVAGLLVGLAVSVVVWYAFGQVFLFFFVPFVPFLFRRRADRPPVRRCPTCGFETRDSDYEFCPRDGTPLE' A
#
# COMPACT_ATOMS: atom_id res chain seq x y z
N MET A 1 6.40 29.48 25.84
CA MET A 1 5.58 29.69 24.63
C MET A 1 5.12 28.33 24.12
N VAL A 2 3.96 27.86 24.57
CA VAL A 2 3.33 26.68 23.95
C VAL A 2 2.91 27.13 22.54
N SER A 3 3.68 26.70 21.55
CA SER A 3 3.54 27.13 20.15
C SER A 3 2.12 26.77 19.68
N SER A 4 1.44 27.63 18.92
CA SER A 4 0.09 27.36 18.39
C SER A 4 -0.02 26.01 17.66
N ARG A 5 1.12 25.50 17.18
CA ARG A 5 1.30 24.17 16.59
C ARG A 5 0.99 23.02 17.54
N THR A 6 1.38 23.11 18.82
CA THR A 6 1.10 22.03 19.79
C THR A 6 -0.37 22.05 20.22
N VAL A 7 -0.98 23.24 20.33
CA VAL A 7 -2.41 23.37 20.65
C VAL A 7 -3.28 22.80 19.53
N THR A 8 -2.96 23.13 18.27
CA THR A 8 -3.69 22.59 17.10
C THR A 8 -3.46 21.09 16.93
N ALA A 9 -2.25 20.59 17.20
CA ALA A 9 -1.98 19.15 17.19
C ALA A 9 -2.78 18.40 18.27
N VAL A 10 -2.83 18.91 19.49
CA VAL A 10 -3.60 18.31 20.59
C VAL A 10 -5.10 18.40 20.31
N ALA A 11 -5.58 19.54 19.82
CA ALA A 11 -6.98 19.70 19.43
C ALA A 11 -7.38 18.72 18.32
N GLY A 12 -6.55 18.58 17.28
CA GLY A 12 -6.76 17.61 16.22
C GLY A 12 -6.77 16.17 16.74
N LEU A 13 -5.89 15.84 17.67
CA LEU A 13 -5.84 14.51 18.29
C LEU A 13 -7.10 14.22 19.12
N LEU A 14 -7.54 15.18 19.94
CA LEU A 14 -8.75 15.04 20.74
C LEU A 14 -10.00 14.93 19.87
N VAL A 15 -10.09 15.73 18.81
CA VAL A 15 -11.20 15.67 17.84
C VAL A 15 -11.20 14.32 17.12
N GLY A 16 -10.05 13.85 16.64
CA GLY A 16 -9.94 12.54 15.99
C GLY A 16 -10.34 11.39 16.92
N LEU A 17 -9.93 11.45 18.19
CA LEU A 17 -10.29 10.45 19.19
C LEU A 17 -11.80 10.48 19.50
N ALA A 18 -12.40 11.66 19.65
CA ALA A 18 -13.84 11.81 19.85
C ALA A 18 -14.64 11.26 18.64
N VAL A 19 -14.23 11.60 17.42
CA VAL A 19 -14.88 11.08 16.20
C VAL A 19 -14.77 9.56 16.13
N SER A 20 -13.60 8.99 16.44
CA SER A 20 -13.41 7.54 16.48
C SER A 20 -14.36 6.86 17.47
N VAL A 21 -14.56 7.42 18.66
CA VAL A 21 -15.49 6.90 19.67
C VAL A 21 -16.94 6.99 19.18
N VAL A 22 -17.34 8.12 18.58
CA VAL A 22 -18.69 8.31 18.03
C VAL A 22 -19.00 7.29 16.93
N VAL A 23 -18.06 7.09 16.00
CA VAL A 23 -18.19 6.11 14.92
C VAL A 23 -18.31 4.70 15.49
N TRP A 24 -17.50 4.35 16.50
CA TRP A 24 -17.59 3.06 17.18
C TRP A 24 -18.95 2.85 17.86
N TYR A 25 -19.49 3.88 18.52
CA TYR A 25 -20.76 3.76 19.23
C TYR A 25 -21.95 3.66 18.27
N ALA A 26 -21.91 4.40 17.16
CA ALA A 26 -22.98 4.43 16.17
C ALA A 26 -23.00 3.17 15.26
N PHE A 27 -21.82 2.66 14.89
CA PHE A 27 -21.71 1.56 13.91
C PHE A 27 -21.26 0.23 14.53
N GLY A 28 -20.62 0.24 15.71
CA GLY A 28 -20.20 -0.95 16.43
C GLY A 28 -19.47 -1.98 15.56
N GLN A 29 -19.92 -3.24 15.63
CA GLN A 29 -19.37 -4.36 14.86
C GLN A 29 -19.61 -4.24 13.35
N VAL A 30 -20.64 -3.51 12.89
CA VAL A 30 -20.97 -3.36 11.46
C VAL A 30 -19.83 -2.66 10.71
N PHE A 31 -19.13 -1.75 11.38
CA PHE A 31 -17.96 -1.07 10.82
C PHE A 31 -16.84 -2.08 10.46
N LEU A 32 -16.61 -3.08 11.31
CA LEU A 32 -15.63 -4.14 11.02
C LEU A 32 -16.07 -4.97 9.82
N PHE A 33 -17.33 -5.42 9.76
CA PHE A 33 -17.81 -6.18 8.60
C PHE A 33 -17.76 -5.38 7.30
N PHE A 34 -17.95 -4.06 7.35
CA PHE A 34 -17.81 -3.20 6.19
C PHE A 34 -16.34 -3.05 5.76
N PHE A 35 -15.40 -2.87 6.70
CA PHE A 35 -13.98 -2.61 6.38
C PHE A 35 -13.11 -3.86 6.21
N VAL A 36 -13.42 -4.98 6.87
CA VAL A 36 -12.72 -6.27 6.76
C VAL A 36 -12.52 -6.73 5.30
N PRO A 37 -13.50 -6.69 4.38
CA PRO A 37 -13.28 -7.05 2.99
C PRO A 37 -12.33 -6.10 2.24
N PHE A 38 -12.08 -4.90 2.76
CA PHE A 38 -11.15 -3.92 2.17
C PHE A 38 -9.72 -4.06 2.71
N VAL A 39 -9.49 -4.82 3.78
CA VAL A 39 -8.15 -5.08 4.35
C VAL A 39 -7.16 -5.62 3.31
N PRO A 40 -7.51 -6.58 2.42
CA PRO A 40 -6.59 -7.05 1.39
C PRO A 40 -6.06 -5.94 0.47
N PHE A 41 -6.88 -4.93 0.15
CA PHE A 41 -6.51 -3.84 -0.76
C PHE A 41 -5.49 -2.87 -0.15
N LEU A 42 -5.49 -2.70 1.18
CA LEU A 42 -4.47 -1.92 1.89
C LEU A 42 -3.08 -2.56 1.80
N PHE A 43 -3.02 -3.89 1.73
CA PHE A 43 -1.77 -4.65 1.68
C PHE A 43 -1.33 -5.06 0.25
N ARG A 44 -2.23 -4.99 -0.74
CA ARG A 44 -1.99 -5.46 -2.11
C ARG A 44 -0.94 -4.67 -2.89
N ARG A 45 -0.69 -3.40 -2.54
CA ARG A 45 0.31 -2.54 -3.24
C ARG A 45 1.74 -3.08 -3.22
N ARG A 46 2.08 -4.02 -2.32
CA ARG A 46 3.43 -4.58 -2.21
C ARG A 46 3.61 -5.91 -2.96
N ALA A 47 2.52 -6.66 -3.15
CA ALA A 47 2.56 -8.00 -3.76
C ALA A 47 2.46 -7.97 -5.29
N ASP A 48 1.74 -6.99 -5.86
CA ASP A 48 1.45 -6.92 -7.31
C ASP A 48 2.60 -6.37 -8.17
N ARG A 49 3.83 -6.27 -7.63
CA ARG A 49 4.98 -5.81 -8.42
C ARG A 49 5.69 -7.04 -8.99
N PRO A 50 5.62 -7.30 -10.31
CA PRO A 50 6.32 -8.45 -10.89
C PRO A 50 7.81 -8.40 -10.56
N PRO A 51 8.46 -9.55 -10.29
CA PRO A 51 9.90 -9.59 -10.09
C PRO A 51 10.62 -9.00 -11.31
N VAL A 52 11.77 -8.36 -11.07
CA VAL A 52 12.63 -7.91 -12.16
C VAL A 52 13.31 -9.14 -12.73
N ARG A 53 13.20 -9.35 -14.04
CA ARG A 53 13.90 -10.40 -14.77
C ARG A 53 15.03 -9.79 -15.59
N ARG A 54 16.17 -10.46 -15.67
CA ARG A 54 17.39 -9.98 -16.32
C ARG A 54 17.92 -11.02 -17.32
N CYS A 55 18.55 -10.54 -18.39
CA CYS A 55 19.34 -11.37 -19.30
C CYS A 55 20.77 -11.52 -18.75
N PRO A 56 21.29 -12.76 -18.58
CA PRO A 56 22.65 -13.00 -18.09
C PRO A 56 23.74 -12.59 -19.07
N THR A 57 23.42 -12.53 -20.38
CA THR A 57 24.40 -12.30 -21.44
C THR A 57 24.60 -10.82 -21.74
N CYS A 58 23.51 -10.07 -21.99
CA CYS A 58 23.59 -8.66 -22.38
C CYS A 58 23.12 -7.66 -21.30
N GLY A 59 22.61 -8.13 -20.16
CA GLY A 59 22.19 -7.28 -19.05
C GLY A 59 20.85 -6.55 -19.25
N PHE A 60 20.06 -6.93 -20.25
CA PHE A 60 18.70 -6.40 -20.44
C PHE A 60 17.82 -6.73 -19.22
N GLU A 61 17.04 -5.76 -18.73
CA GLU A 61 16.12 -5.92 -17.60
C GLU A 61 14.70 -5.55 -17.99
N THR A 62 13.73 -6.34 -17.52
CA THR A 62 12.31 -6.05 -17.69
C THR A 62 11.49 -6.59 -16.52
N ARG A 63 10.32 -5.99 -16.31
CA ARG A 63 9.29 -6.45 -15.36
C ARG A 63 8.04 -6.93 -16.07
N ASP A 64 8.03 -6.81 -17.39
CA ASP A 64 6.94 -7.24 -18.24
C ASP A 64 6.99 -8.77 -18.35
N SER A 65 5.88 -9.43 -18.05
CA SER A 65 5.75 -10.90 -18.10
C SER A 65 5.72 -11.45 -19.52
N ASP A 66 5.43 -10.62 -20.53
CA ASP A 66 5.28 -11.07 -21.91
C ASP A 66 6.62 -11.42 -22.57
N TYR A 67 7.74 -10.97 -22.00
CA TYR A 67 9.07 -11.18 -22.54
C TYR A 67 9.70 -12.48 -22.03
N GLU A 68 9.36 -13.66 -22.52
CA GLU A 68 10.03 -14.88 -22.01
C GLU A 68 11.54 -14.94 -22.36
N PHE A 69 11.91 -14.32 -23.48
CA PHE A 69 13.27 -14.28 -24.00
C PHE A 69 13.78 -12.84 -24.18
N CYS A 70 15.11 -12.67 -24.18
CA CYS A 70 15.73 -11.40 -24.45
C CYS A 70 15.53 -10.98 -25.92
N PRO A 71 15.03 -9.77 -26.20
CA PRO A 71 14.82 -9.29 -27.57
C PRO A 71 16.12 -8.99 -28.34
N ARG A 72 17.28 -9.02 -27.68
CA ARG A 72 18.59 -8.75 -28.30
C ARG A 72 19.32 -10.01 -28.73
N ASP A 73 19.35 -11.02 -27.87
CA ASP A 73 20.17 -12.22 -28.04
C ASP A 73 19.38 -13.54 -27.95
N GLY A 74 18.08 -13.49 -27.62
CA GLY A 74 17.24 -14.68 -27.49
C GLY A 74 17.49 -15.53 -26.25
N THR A 75 18.35 -15.09 -25.33
CA THR A 75 18.63 -15.83 -24.07
C THR A 75 17.39 -15.80 -23.16
N PRO A 76 17.05 -16.90 -22.46
CA PRO A 76 15.98 -16.89 -21.46
C PRO A 76 16.30 -15.89 -20.33
N LEU A 77 15.29 -15.15 -19.88
CA LEU A 77 15.42 -14.20 -18.77
C LEU A 77 15.25 -14.91 -17.41
N GLU A 78 16.03 -14.49 -16.42
CA GLU A 78 16.02 -15.01 -15.03
C GLU A 78 15.68 -13.94 -13.99
#